data_AF-A0A9P6HIJ5-F1
#
_entry.id   AF-A0A9P6HIJ5-F1
#
_cell.length_a   1.000
_cell.length_b   1.000
_cell.length_c   1.000
_cell.angle_alpha   90.00
_cell.angle_beta   90.00
_cell.angle_gamma   90.00
#
_symmetry.space_group_name_H-M   'P 1'
#
loop_
_entity.id
_entity.type
_entity.pdbx_description
1 polymer ?
#
loop_
_entity_poly.entity_id
_entity_poly.type
_entity_poly.pdbx_seq_one_letter_code
_entity_poly.pdbx_strand_id
1 'polypeptide(L)'
;MSLRRTLEENVFGPFDLNEVLDEYITHKRQAPVDLHRLEVVRNGRASGLDESEASISKTHGKVRYFGTLYIEDLNWISPKGRSLIHDDMQRRGLNLTLESIYGPDRPGGGLTVKIGITLSAVHGKSGSKYIGLTYLTDTKIPGEMLLFSLTTGMSTRRLRIVSLSPTCWIKSQDYIAAYRFWRFVLDICTGISKPTPENFLNAYIDHQTKAGMRVCKGTVVEMMLKHAAWLAEAAKRHVNVQSWKDFARTGILDIDEELDAEMDEREITSHLLRPTPSTLATRSISPKRKRLRSIGSQSSLEYVSNDQPLDYESDRESSPERSPSPPLTDPYVAARIPSAFRYTPRVPDNFHWWCDVEGCHYNVDLLNLTRDDLTMLDGETAAKLRLQDWSLSDLWVRLAFKEMVEEHRVEHLKSWGLRCLKGPSGVCRSRPPPSRGPSLMIFNL
;
A
#
# COMPACT_ATOMS: atom_id res chain seq x y z
N MET A 1 37.58 7.19 3.15
CA MET A 1 36.33 6.45 2.83
C MET A 1 36.56 5.71 1.52
N SER A 2 36.21 4.43 1.39
CA SER A 2 36.40 3.70 0.12
C SER A 2 35.47 4.25 -0.96
N LEU A 3 35.99 4.46 -2.19
CA LEU A 3 35.20 4.89 -3.34
C LEU A 3 33.94 4.04 -3.53
N ARG A 4 34.05 2.73 -3.30
CA ARG A 4 32.93 1.79 -3.39
C ARG A 4 31.82 2.14 -2.40
N ARG A 5 32.19 2.41 -1.15
CA ARG A 5 31.23 2.80 -0.09
C ARG A 5 30.56 4.13 -0.44
N THR A 6 31.34 5.10 -0.92
CA THR A 6 30.82 6.37 -1.41
C THR A 6 29.80 6.16 -2.54
N LEU A 7 30.04 5.25 -3.47
CA LEU A 7 29.12 4.99 -4.59
C LEU A 7 27.88 4.16 -4.18
N GLU A 8 28.03 3.24 -3.23
CA GLU A 8 26.92 2.42 -2.73
C GLU A 8 25.96 3.22 -1.83
N GLU A 9 26.49 4.17 -1.04
CA GLU A 9 25.72 5.00 -0.12
C GLU A 9 25.14 6.25 -0.80
N ASN A 10 25.75 6.75 -1.87
CA ASN A 10 25.28 7.98 -2.52
C ASN A 10 24.27 7.73 -3.63
N VAL A 11 23.14 8.41 -3.51
CA VAL A 11 22.16 8.58 -4.57
C VAL A 11 22.47 9.89 -5.31
N PHE A 12 22.59 9.84 -6.64
CA PHE A 12 22.77 11.04 -7.46
C PHE A 12 21.45 11.80 -7.62
N GLY A 13 21.48 13.13 -7.67
CA GLY A 13 20.27 13.96 -7.81
C GLY A 13 19.76 14.57 -6.49
N PRO A 14 18.46 14.91 -6.39
CA PRO A 14 17.37 14.50 -7.26
C PRO A 14 17.34 15.19 -8.63
N PHE A 15 16.88 14.48 -9.66
CA PHE A 15 16.70 15.01 -11.01
C PHE A 15 15.27 14.80 -11.54
N ASP A 16 14.85 15.55 -12.56
CA ASP A 16 13.57 15.27 -13.22
C ASP A 16 13.67 13.97 -14.05
N LEU A 17 12.71 13.07 -13.89
CA LEU A 17 12.70 11.77 -14.59
C LEU A 17 12.83 11.91 -16.11
N ASN A 18 12.17 12.91 -16.70
CA ASN A 18 12.11 13.11 -18.14
C ASN A 18 13.43 13.67 -18.68
N GLU A 19 14.22 14.34 -17.84
CA GLU A 19 15.54 14.83 -18.21
C GLU A 19 16.60 13.75 -18.13
N VAL A 20 16.48 12.84 -17.16
CA VAL A 20 17.52 11.84 -16.92
C VAL A 20 17.35 10.59 -17.77
N LEU A 21 16.14 10.06 -17.89
CA LEU A 21 15.93 8.81 -18.61
C LEU A 21 15.62 9.06 -20.08
N ASP A 22 16.19 8.20 -20.92
CA ASP A 22 15.94 8.19 -22.36
C ASP A 22 14.46 7.88 -22.68
N GLU A 23 13.92 8.47 -23.74
CA GLU A 23 12.53 8.26 -24.17
C GLU A 23 12.28 6.82 -24.62
N TYR A 24 13.28 6.15 -25.23
CA TYR A 24 13.10 4.84 -25.87
C TYR A 24 12.85 3.69 -24.91
N ILE A 25 13.22 3.81 -23.62
CA ILE A 25 12.94 2.81 -22.57
C ILE A 25 11.42 2.56 -22.44
N THR A 26 10.62 3.52 -22.90
CA THR A 26 9.17 3.51 -22.64
C THR A 26 8.36 2.95 -23.82
N HIS A 27 8.98 2.78 -24.98
CA HIS A 27 8.26 2.51 -26.22
C HIS A 27 8.16 1.02 -26.61
N LYS A 28 8.89 0.10 -25.96
CA LYS A 28 8.97 -1.30 -26.45
C LYS A 28 8.82 -2.35 -25.36
N ARG A 29 7.59 -2.78 -25.03
CA ARG A 29 7.31 -4.04 -24.28
C ARG A 29 8.18 -4.31 -23.03
N GLN A 30 8.88 -3.31 -22.51
CA GLN A 30 9.92 -3.48 -21.51
C GLN A 30 9.26 -3.56 -20.15
N ALA A 31 9.90 -4.34 -19.28
CA ALA A 31 9.54 -4.40 -17.88
C ALA A 31 9.52 -2.97 -17.30
N PRO A 32 8.61 -2.67 -16.36
CA PRO A 32 8.55 -1.39 -15.71
C PRO A 32 9.86 -1.15 -14.96
N VAL A 33 10.28 0.12 -14.86
CA VAL A 33 11.51 0.46 -14.14
C VAL A 33 11.22 0.48 -12.64
N ASP A 34 12.07 -0.16 -11.85
CA ASP A 34 11.90 -0.28 -10.41
C ASP A 34 12.19 1.04 -9.69
N LEU A 35 11.19 1.51 -8.96
CA LEU A 35 11.21 2.70 -8.13
C LEU A 35 11.18 2.30 -6.66
N HIS A 36 12.29 2.56 -5.98
CA HIS A 36 12.45 2.25 -4.57
C HIS A 36 12.28 3.48 -3.71
N ARG A 37 11.85 3.25 -2.47
CA ARG A 37 11.71 4.28 -1.43
C ARG A 37 10.88 5.47 -1.91
N LEU A 38 9.73 5.21 -2.52
CA LEU A 38 8.81 6.24 -2.97
C LEU A 38 8.40 7.15 -1.80
N GLU A 39 8.60 8.43 -1.97
CA GLU A 39 8.13 9.47 -1.07
C GLU A 39 7.20 10.42 -1.81
N VAL A 40 6.04 10.70 -1.23
CA VAL A 40 5.08 11.63 -1.78
C VAL A 40 5.15 12.92 -0.96
N VAL A 41 5.26 14.04 -1.65
CA VAL A 41 5.29 15.37 -1.01
C VAL A 41 4.18 16.21 -1.62
N ARG A 42 3.27 16.67 -0.78
CA ARG A 42 2.16 17.56 -1.16
C ARG A 42 2.36 18.90 -0.48
N ASN A 43 2.43 19.98 -1.27
CA ASN A 43 2.67 21.33 -0.74
C ASN A 43 3.90 21.44 0.17
N GLY A 44 4.99 20.75 -0.21
CA GLY A 44 6.24 20.76 0.56
C GLY A 44 6.20 19.92 1.84
N ARG A 45 5.10 19.22 2.14
CA ARG A 45 4.98 18.33 3.30
C ARG A 45 4.92 16.87 2.88
N ALA A 46 5.57 15.99 3.64
CA ALA A 46 5.49 14.55 3.44
C ALA A 46 4.02 14.09 3.51
N SER A 47 3.65 13.23 2.56
CA SER A 47 2.30 12.80 2.27
C SER A 47 2.26 11.29 2.05
N GLY A 48 1.08 10.69 2.18
CA GLY A 48 0.81 9.32 1.78
C GLY A 48 0.12 9.22 0.43
N LEU A 49 -0.06 7.99 -0.04
CA LEU A 49 -0.78 7.68 -1.26
C LEU A 49 -2.28 8.00 -1.10
N ASP A 50 -2.83 7.82 0.09
CA ASP A 50 -4.21 8.20 0.49
C ASP A 50 -4.54 9.65 0.14
N GLU A 51 -3.69 10.55 0.64
CA GLU A 51 -3.84 11.98 0.48
C GLU A 51 -3.57 12.41 -0.98
N SER A 52 -2.83 11.60 -1.74
CA SER A 52 -2.48 11.88 -3.13
C SER A 52 -3.59 11.49 -4.11
N GLU A 53 -4.35 10.43 -3.84
CA GLU A 53 -5.42 9.95 -4.73
C GLU A 53 -6.79 10.59 -4.48
N ALA A 54 -7.08 11.02 -3.25
CA ALA A 54 -8.29 11.81 -2.96
C ALA A 54 -8.35 13.16 -3.72
N SER A 55 -7.31 13.47 -4.51
CA SER A 55 -7.05 14.73 -5.17
C SER A 55 -7.61 14.84 -6.60
N ILE A 56 -8.83 14.34 -6.85
CA ILE A 56 -9.56 14.59 -8.11
C ILE A 56 -10.36 15.92 -8.06
N SER A 57 -10.50 16.55 -6.89
CA SER A 57 -11.33 17.74 -6.65
C SER A 57 -10.61 19.11 -6.70
N LYS A 58 -10.42 19.70 -7.90
CA LYS A 58 -10.18 21.14 -8.25
C LYS A 58 -9.27 22.08 -7.40
N THR A 59 -8.78 21.73 -6.22
CA THR A 59 -8.12 22.64 -5.24
C THR A 59 -6.68 22.22 -4.96
N HIS A 60 -6.02 21.57 -5.93
CA HIS A 60 -4.82 20.80 -5.62
C HIS A 60 -3.56 21.64 -5.55
N GLY A 61 -3.00 21.60 -4.34
CA GLY A 61 -1.59 21.85 -4.11
C GLY A 61 -0.66 20.97 -4.96
N LYS A 62 0.58 21.44 -5.16
CA LYS A 62 1.60 20.74 -5.95
C LYS A 62 1.99 19.43 -5.27
N VAL A 63 1.73 18.30 -5.93
CA VAL A 63 2.21 16.97 -5.55
C VAL A 63 3.50 16.66 -6.30
N ARG A 64 4.50 16.15 -5.57
CA ARG A 64 5.76 15.66 -6.12
C ARG A 64 6.00 14.26 -5.58
N TYR A 65 6.50 13.39 -6.43
CA TYR A 65 6.97 12.07 -6.05
C TYR A 65 8.49 12.04 -6.12
N PHE A 66 9.11 11.45 -5.13
CA PHE A 66 10.55 11.23 -5.05
C PHE A 66 10.79 9.74 -4.93
N GLY A 67 11.89 9.24 -5.49
CA GLY A 67 12.29 7.86 -5.27
C GLY A 67 13.66 7.59 -5.87
N THR A 68 14.15 6.38 -5.68
CA THR A 68 15.46 5.95 -6.20
C THR A 68 15.25 4.90 -7.28
N LEU A 69 15.79 5.15 -8.46
CA LEU A 69 15.93 4.16 -9.53
C LEU A 69 17.28 3.47 -9.43
N TYR A 70 17.27 2.18 -9.74
CA TYR A 70 18.47 1.37 -9.89
C TYR A 70 18.64 1.14 -11.40
N ILE A 71 19.61 1.84 -12.00
CA ILE A 71 19.87 1.73 -13.43
C ILE A 71 20.93 0.66 -13.65
N GLU A 72 20.53 -0.39 -14.34
CA GLU A 72 21.38 -1.54 -14.71
C GLU A 72 22.11 -1.30 -16.03
N ASP A 73 21.53 -0.50 -16.93
CA ASP A 73 22.09 -0.20 -18.24
C ASP A 73 22.23 1.32 -18.45
N LEU A 74 23.46 1.80 -18.67
CA LEU A 74 23.74 3.22 -18.90
C LEU A 74 23.07 3.77 -20.17
N ASN A 75 22.63 2.91 -21.10
CA ASN A 75 21.84 3.33 -22.26
C ASN A 75 20.42 3.78 -21.88
N TRP A 76 19.98 3.50 -20.66
CA TRP A 76 18.74 4.06 -20.11
C TRP A 76 18.87 5.54 -19.73
N ILE A 77 20.08 6.06 -19.64
CA ILE A 77 20.32 7.45 -19.27
C ILE A 77 20.45 8.26 -20.56
N SER A 78 19.58 9.26 -20.71
CA SER A 78 19.62 10.19 -21.84
C SER A 78 20.97 10.94 -21.87
N PRO A 79 21.40 11.49 -23.02
CA PRO A 79 22.60 12.33 -23.08
C PRO A 79 22.56 13.49 -22.07
N LYS A 80 21.40 14.13 -21.91
CA LYS A 80 21.18 15.18 -20.90
C LYS A 80 21.34 14.63 -19.49
N GLY A 81 20.76 13.47 -19.20
CA GLY A 81 20.88 12.77 -17.92
C GLY A 81 22.34 12.46 -17.57
N ARG A 82 23.13 12.00 -18.54
CA ARG A 82 24.56 11.74 -18.34
C ARG A 82 25.31 13.00 -17.96
N SER A 83 25.03 14.12 -18.63
CA SER A 83 25.61 15.42 -18.27
C SER A 83 25.23 15.83 -16.84
N LEU A 84 23.95 15.74 -16.47
CA LEU A 84 23.47 16.09 -15.13
C LEU A 84 24.13 15.25 -14.02
N ILE A 85 24.27 13.94 -14.25
CA ILE A 85 24.91 13.05 -13.29
C ILE A 85 26.40 13.32 -13.21
N HIS A 86 27.06 13.55 -14.35
CA HIS A 86 28.48 13.93 -14.37
C HIS A 86 28.71 15.24 -13.60
N ASP A 87 27.87 16.26 -13.79
CA ASP A 87 27.95 17.52 -13.05
C ASP A 87 27.72 17.33 -11.55
N ASP A 88 26.83 16.41 -11.16
CA ASP A 88 26.63 16.03 -9.75
C ASP A 88 27.83 15.26 -9.18
N MET A 89 28.47 14.39 -9.96
CA MET A 89 29.71 13.71 -9.59
C MET A 89 30.85 14.71 -9.37
N GLN A 90 31.04 15.65 -10.29
CA GLN A 90 32.08 16.68 -10.19
C GLN A 90 31.86 17.59 -8.97
N ARG A 91 30.62 18.00 -8.70
CA ARG A 91 30.27 18.76 -7.48
C ARG A 91 30.58 18.00 -6.18
N ARG A 92 30.56 16.67 -6.22
CA ARG A 92 30.96 15.80 -5.09
C ARG A 92 32.45 15.48 -5.05
N GLY A 93 33.25 16.07 -5.94
CA GLY A 93 34.69 15.83 -6.03
C GLY A 93 35.08 14.48 -6.65
N LEU A 94 34.16 13.85 -7.39
CA LEU A 94 34.42 12.59 -8.08
C LEU A 94 34.88 12.87 -9.50
N ASN A 95 36.20 12.84 -9.73
CA ASN A 95 36.78 13.03 -11.07
C ASN A 95 36.81 11.71 -11.86
N LEU A 96 35.63 11.13 -12.09
CA LEU A 96 35.44 9.85 -12.77
C LEU A 96 34.26 9.97 -13.74
N THR A 97 34.28 9.19 -14.83
CA THR A 97 33.14 9.11 -15.76
C THR A 97 32.18 8.00 -15.34
N LEU A 98 30.90 8.09 -15.71
CA LEU A 98 29.92 7.04 -15.46
C LEU A 98 30.36 5.70 -16.06
N GLU A 99 30.90 5.73 -17.28
CA GLU A 99 31.42 4.57 -18.00
C GLU A 99 32.63 3.97 -17.26
N SER A 100 33.49 4.80 -16.67
CA SER A 100 34.63 4.31 -15.88
C SER A 100 34.19 3.59 -14.60
N ILE A 101 32.99 3.89 -14.07
CA ILE A 101 32.47 3.33 -12.82
C ILE A 101 31.55 2.14 -13.05
N TYR A 102 30.68 2.24 -14.06
CA TYR A 102 29.53 1.37 -14.32
C TYR A 102 29.52 0.78 -15.75
N GLY A 103 30.56 1.03 -16.55
CA GLY A 103 30.65 0.49 -17.91
C GLY A 103 30.77 -1.04 -17.95
N PRO A 104 30.39 -1.66 -19.08
CA PRO A 104 30.36 -3.12 -19.23
C PRO A 104 31.73 -3.78 -19.08
N ASP A 105 32.81 -3.03 -19.32
CA ASP A 105 34.18 -3.55 -19.30
C ASP A 105 34.76 -3.73 -17.89
N ARG A 106 33.99 -3.42 -16.83
CA ARG A 106 34.48 -3.61 -15.46
C ARG A 106 34.31 -5.05 -14.98
N PRO A 107 35.39 -5.72 -14.53
CA PRO A 107 35.29 -7.01 -13.88
C PRO A 107 34.50 -6.86 -12.57
N GLY A 108 33.34 -7.53 -12.50
CA GLY A 108 32.35 -7.36 -11.43
C GLY A 108 31.13 -6.52 -11.81
N GLY A 109 30.80 -6.43 -13.11
CA GLY A 109 29.72 -5.65 -13.74
C GLY A 109 28.29 -5.85 -13.24
N GLY A 110 28.05 -5.65 -11.95
CA GLY A 110 26.74 -5.66 -11.29
C GLY A 110 26.51 -4.43 -10.40
N LEU A 111 27.33 -3.39 -10.52
CA LEU A 111 27.07 -2.13 -9.81
C LEU A 111 25.94 -1.39 -10.54
N THR A 112 24.84 -1.17 -9.84
CA THR A 112 23.70 -0.39 -10.32
C THR A 112 23.89 1.08 -9.99
N VAL A 113 23.57 1.98 -10.92
CA VAL A 113 23.58 3.41 -10.66
C VAL A 113 22.33 3.77 -9.86
N LYS A 114 22.50 4.35 -8.68
CA LYS A 114 21.38 4.82 -7.86
C LYS A 114 21.07 6.28 -8.19
N ILE A 115 19.93 6.52 -8.81
CA ILE A 115 19.51 7.85 -9.23
C ILE A 115 18.25 8.25 -8.46
N GLY A 116 18.33 9.35 -7.74
CA GLY A 116 17.22 10.02 -7.12
C GLY A 116 16.42 10.75 -8.19
N ILE A 117 15.16 10.38 -8.34
CA ILE A 117 14.26 11.02 -9.30
C ILE A 117 13.21 11.86 -8.59
N THR A 118 12.80 12.90 -9.27
CA THR A 118 11.63 13.72 -8.96
C THR A 118 10.65 13.65 -10.11
N LEU A 119 9.40 13.49 -9.74
CA LEU A 119 8.25 13.52 -10.62
C LEU A 119 7.33 14.61 -10.11
N SER A 120 7.26 15.72 -10.82
CA SER A 120 6.30 16.78 -10.49
C SER A 120 5.06 16.59 -11.34
N ALA A 121 3.89 16.54 -10.69
CA ALA A 121 2.63 16.74 -11.40
C ALA A 121 2.55 18.22 -11.81
N VAL A 122 3.07 18.55 -13.00
CA VAL A 122 2.99 19.91 -13.53
C VAL A 122 1.58 20.11 -14.08
N HIS A 123 0.75 20.89 -13.39
CA HIS A 123 -0.49 21.39 -13.96
C HIS A 123 -0.13 22.32 -15.14
N GLY A 124 -0.18 21.79 -16.37
CA GLY A 124 -0.07 22.61 -17.57
C GLY A 124 -1.31 23.49 -17.76
N LYS A 125 -1.19 24.53 -18.58
CA LYS A 125 -2.28 25.44 -18.98
C LYS A 125 -3.49 24.71 -19.61
N SER A 126 -3.32 23.48 -20.10
CA SER A 126 -4.38 22.63 -20.66
C SER A 126 -5.00 21.63 -19.67
N GLY A 127 -4.66 21.72 -18.37
CA GLY A 127 -5.42 21.03 -17.32
C GLY A 127 -5.15 19.54 -17.12
N SER A 128 -4.12 18.95 -17.73
CA SER A 128 -3.84 17.52 -17.49
C SER A 128 -2.37 17.12 -17.72
N LYS A 129 -1.61 16.99 -16.63
CA LYS A 129 -0.57 15.95 -16.53
C LYS A 129 -0.84 15.15 -15.26
N TYR A 130 -1.53 14.04 -15.45
CA TYR A 130 -1.83 13.06 -14.42
C TYR A 130 -0.60 12.20 -14.18
N ILE A 131 -0.10 12.21 -12.96
CA ILE A 131 0.64 11.08 -12.42
C ILE A 131 -0.41 10.25 -11.70
N GLY A 132 -0.83 9.16 -12.31
CA GLY A 132 -1.75 8.21 -11.73
C GLY A 132 -0.97 7.06 -11.09
N LEU A 133 -1.32 6.73 -9.86
CA LEU A 133 -1.03 5.41 -9.35
C LEU A 133 -2.06 4.43 -9.91
N THR A 134 -1.63 3.20 -10.11
CA THR A 134 -2.45 2.15 -10.70
C THR A 134 -1.96 0.86 -10.09
N TYR A 135 -2.85 0.17 -9.39
CA TYR A 135 -2.57 -1.12 -8.79
C TYR A 135 -3.59 -2.12 -9.33
N LEU A 136 -3.12 -3.25 -9.87
CA LEU A 136 -3.92 -4.36 -10.41
C LEU A 136 -4.83 -4.05 -11.60
N THR A 137 -5.05 -2.79 -11.91
CA THR A 137 -5.83 -2.37 -13.09
C THR A 137 -4.99 -2.36 -14.36
N ASP A 138 -3.65 -2.45 -14.26
CA ASP A 138 -2.81 -2.71 -15.43
C ASP A 138 -2.92 -4.19 -15.83
N THR A 139 -3.49 -4.41 -17.00
CA THR A 139 -3.72 -5.75 -17.56
C THR A 139 -2.45 -6.47 -17.99
N LYS A 140 -1.32 -5.75 -18.14
CA LYS A 140 -0.05 -6.33 -18.58
C LYS A 140 0.79 -6.79 -17.39
N ILE A 141 0.65 -6.15 -16.24
CA ILE A 141 1.45 -6.44 -15.04
C ILE A 141 0.54 -6.52 -13.82
N PRO A 142 -0.33 -7.56 -13.76
CA PRO A 142 -1.24 -7.73 -12.65
C PRO A 142 -0.45 -8.02 -11.38
N GLY A 143 -0.90 -7.47 -10.24
CA GLY A 143 -0.25 -7.70 -8.94
C GLY A 143 0.68 -6.58 -8.49
N GLU A 144 1.11 -5.70 -9.41
CA GLU A 144 2.14 -4.70 -9.15
C GLU A 144 1.56 -3.30 -8.96
N MET A 145 2.25 -2.50 -8.14
CA MET A 145 1.96 -1.08 -7.94
C MET A 145 2.75 -0.26 -8.94
N LEU A 146 2.04 0.38 -9.86
CA LEU A 146 2.62 1.14 -10.94
C LEU A 146 2.35 2.63 -10.75
N LEU A 147 3.39 3.42 -10.99
CA LEU A 147 3.32 4.86 -11.12
C LEU A 147 3.47 5.21 -12.60
N PHE A 148 2.48 5.92 -13.14
CA PHE A 148 2.49 6.37 -14.53
C PHE A 148 3.00 7.80 -14.63
N SER A 149 4.10 8.01 -15.35
CA SER A 149 4.62 9.34 -15.67
C SER A 149 4.32 9.67 -17.13
N LEU A 150 3.71 10.81 -17.39
CA LEU A 150 3.48 11.31 -18.75
C LEU A 150 4.74 12.02 -19.27
N THR A 151 5.32 11.51 -20.34
CA THR A 151 6.37 12.19 -21.09
C THR A 151 5.79 13.20 -22.08
N THR A 152 6.58 14.19 -22.44
CA THR A 152 6.36 15.01 -23.64
C THR A 152 6.23 14.06 -24.85
N GLY A 153 5.11 14.08 -25.56
CA GLY A 153 4.87 13.17 -26.69
C GLY A 153 3.88 12.02 -26.45
N MET A 154 3.05 12.10 -25.39
CA MET A 154 1.96 11.16 -25.08
C MET A 154 2.38 9.73 -24.72
N SER A 155 3.67 9.41 -24.66
CA SER A 155 4.11 8.15 -24.04
C SER A 155 3.87 8.18 -22.53
N THR A 156 3.55 7.02 -21.97
CA THR A 156 3.41 6.83 -20.53
C THR A 156 4.55 5.93 -20.07
N ARG A 157 5.39 6.45 -19.17
CA ARG A 157 6.40 5.65 -18.49
C ARG A 157 5.75 4.90 -17.35
N ARG A 158 6.09 3.62 -17.21
CA ARG A 158 5.62 2.76 -16.12
C ARG A 158 6.77 2.55 -15.16
N LEU A 159 6.59 2.98 -13.91
CA LEU A 159 7.52 2.71 -12.84
C LEU A 159 6.86 1.73 -11.88
N ARG A 160 7.53 0.61 -11.57
CA ARG A 160 7.06 -0.33 -10.56
C ARG A 160 7.53 0.14 -9.20
N ILE A 161 6.61 0.40 -8.30
CA ILE A 161 6.91 0.83 -6.94
C ILE A 161 7.29 -0.41 -6.13
N VAL A 162 8.59 -0.57 -5.87
CA VAL A 162 9.13 -1.71 -5.11
C VAL A 162 9.04 -1.46 -3.61
N SER A 163 9.23 -0.21 -3.17
CA SER A 163 9.13 0.14 -1.76
C SER A 163 8.72 1.58 -1.56
N LEU A 164 8.05 1.84 -0.43
CA LEU A 164 7.71 3.18 0.04
C LEU A 164 8.75 3.65 1.07
N SER A 165 8.95 4.96 1.18
CA SER A 165 9.63 5.54 2.34
C SER A 165 8.81 5.25 3.62
N PRO A 166 9.44 5.16 4.81
CA PRO A 166 8.73 4.87 6.05
C PRO A 166 7.58 5.85 6.33
N THR A 167 7.81 7.15 6.10
CA THR A 167 6.80 8.19 6.29
C THR A 167 5.63 8.03 5.31
N CYS A 168 5.93 7.76 4.04
CA CYS A 168 4.89 7.50 3.03
C CYS A 168 4.09 6.25 3.38
N TRP A 169 4.75 5.15 3.76
CA TRP A 169 4.09 3.90 4.18
C TRP A 169 3.10 4.12 5.32
N ILE A 170 3.52 4.81 6.39
CA ILE A 170 2.66 5.09 7.55
C ILE A 170 1.43 5.90 7.14
N LYS A 171 1.60 6.86 6.22
CA LYS A 171 0.52 7.71 5.72
C LYS A 171 -0.32 7.08 4.61
N SER A 172 0.04 5.88 4.16
CA SER A 172 -0.61 5.17 3.05
C SER A 172 -1.34 3.91 3.53
N GLN A 173 -1.60 3.76 4.83
CA GLN A 173 -2.17 2.52 5.36
C GLN A 173 -3.57 2.26 4.81
N ASP A 174 -4.42 3.28 4.73
CA ASP A 174 -5.79 3.13 4.22
C ASP A 174 -5.77 2.79 2.72
N TYR A 175 -4.85 3.42 1.98
CA TYR A 175 -4.55 3.17 0.58
C TYR A 175 -4.23 1.69 0.46
N ILE A 176 -3.12 1.25 1.07
CA ILE A 176 -2.62 -0.11 1.01
C ILE A 176 -3.67 -1.13 1.46
N ALA A 177 -4.45 -0.84 2.51
CA ALA A 177 -5.52 -1.71 2.98
C ALA A 177 -6.62 -1.87 1.92
N ALA A 178 -7.08 -0.76 1.33
CA ALA A 178 -8.03 -0.79 0.22
C ALA A 178 -7.46 -1.57 -0.98
N TYR A 179 -6.17 -1.42 -1.30
CA TYR A 179 -5.53 -2.18 -2.37
C TYR A 179 -5.44 -3.68 -2.10
N ARG A 180 -5.09 -4.09 -0.87
CA ARG A 180 -5.07 -5.50 -0.47
C ARG A 180 -6.45 -6.13 -0.58
N PHE A 181 -7.49 -5.40 -0.19
CA PHE A 181 -8.88 -5.82 -0.37
C PHE A 181 -9.22 -6.05 -1.85
N TRP A 182 -8.85 -5.12 -2.72
CA TRP A 182 -9.07 -5.26 -4.16
C TRP A 182 -8.31 -6.45 -4.77
N ARG A 183 -7.09 -6.71 -4.33
CA ARG A 183 -6.32 -7.87 -4.78
C ARG A 183 -7.04 -9.16 -4.49
N PHE A 184 -7.51 -9.28 -3.26
CA PHE A 184 -8.27 -10.44 -2.80
C PHE A 184 -9.52 -10.66 -3.65
N VAL A 185 -10.31 -9.61 -3.90
CA VAL A 185 -11.50 -9.70 -4.76
C VAL A 185 -11.13 -10.21 -6.16
N LEU A 186 -10.06 -9.68 -6.77
CA LEU A 186 -9.59 -10.12 -8.08
C LEU A 186 -9.09 -11.57 -8.08
N ASP A 187 -8.35 -11.98 -7.05
CA ASP A 187 -7.85 -13.35 -6.94
C ASP A 187 -8.99 -14.37 -6.77
N ILE A 188 -10.11 -13.97 -6.15
CA ILE A 188 -11.33 -14.80 -6.13
C ILE A 188 -12.02 -14.80 -7.49
N CYS A 189 -12.23 -13.63 -8.10
CA CYS A 189 -12.92 -13.52 -9.39
C CYS A 189 -12.21 -14.27 -10.51
N THR A 190 -10.88 -14.34 -10.47
CA THR A 190 -10.04 -15.04 -11.45
C THR A 190 -9.84 -16.53 -11.13
N GLY A 191 -10.31 -16.99 -9.97
CA GLY A 191 -10.13 -18.38 -9.52
C GLY A 191 -8.68 -18.74 -9.20
N ILE A 192 -7.78 -17.76 -9.12
CA ILE A 192 -6.36 -17.94 -8.77
C ILE A 192 -6.23 -18.36 -7.30
N SER A 193 -7.16 -17.90 -6.45
CA SER A 193 -7.19 -18.25 -5.03
C SER A 193 -8.51 -18.92 -4.65
N LYS A 194 -8.43 -19.93 -3.77
CA LYS A 194 -9.58 -20.50 -3.03
C LYS A 194 -9.49 -20.11 -1.54
N PRO A 195 -9.46 -18.82 -1.17
CA PRO A 195 -9.47 -18.47 0.23
C PRO A 195 -10.83 -18.85 0.81
N THR A 196 -10.86 -19.34 2.04
CA THR A 196 -12.10 -19.40 2.81
C THR A 196 -12.51 -17.94 3.10
N PRO A 197 -13.68 -17.49 2.61
CA PRO A 197 -14.09 -16.09 2.73
C PRO A 197 -14.17 -15.55 4.16
N GLU A 198 -14.32 -16.43 5.16
CA GLU A 198 -14.47 -16.11 6.58
C GLU A 198 -13.22 -15.46 7.19
N ASN A 199 -12.02 -16.01 6.95
CA ASN A 199 -10.79 -15.53 7.58
C ASN A 199 -10.49 -14.07 7.23
N PHE A 200 -10.87 -13.65 6.02
CA PHE A 200 -10.63 -12.30 5.54
C PHE A 200 -11.76 -11.33 5.91
N LEU A 201 -13.03 -11.75 5.83
CA LEU A 201 -14.17 -10.94 6.24
C LEU A 201 -14.03 -10.52 7.71
N ASN A 202 -13.57 -11.45 8.55
CA ASN A 202 -13.28 -11.18 9.95
C ASN A 202 -12.11 -10.19 10.11
N ALA A 203 -11.04 -10.31 9.32
CA ALA A 203 -9.93 -9.36 9.37
C ALA A 203 -10.30 -7.94 8.89
N TYR A 204 -11.15 -7.82 7.87
CA TYR A 204 -11.64 -6.52 7.36
C TYR A 204 -12.61 -5.85 8.34
N ILE A 205 -13.56 -6.62 8.88
CA ILE A 205 -14.48 -6.13 9.92
C ILE A 205 -13.68 -5.68 11.15
N ASP A 206 -12.68 -6.45 11.57
CA ASP A 206 -11.84 -6.11 12.71
C ASP A 206 -11.01 -4.82 12.45
N HIS A 207 -10.48 -4.63 11.24
CA HIS A 207 -9.80 -3.37 10.86
C HIS A 207 -10.75 -2.16 10.90
N GLN A 208 -11.94 -2.27 10.32
CA GLN A 208 -12.89 -1.16 10.28
C GLN A 208 -13.46 -0.85 11.67
N THR A 209 -13.71 -1.88 12.48
CA THR A 209 -14.14 -1.73 13.88
C THR A 209 -13.06 -1.03 14.70
N LYS A 210 -11.78 -1.34 14.47
CA LYS A 210 -10.63 -0.64 15.07
C LYS A 210 -10.53 0.83 14.65
N ALA A 211 -11.01 1.20 13.46
CA ALA A 211 -11.11 2.59 13.00
C ALA A 211 -12.34 3.34 13.59
N GLY A 212 -13.11 2.70 14.48
CA GLY A 212 -14.32 3.27 15.07
C GLY A 212 -15.52 3.27 14.12
N MET A 213 -15.41 2.61 12.96
CA MET A 213 -16.51 2.44 12.03
C MET A 213 -17.26 1.14 12.36
N ARG A 214 -18.55 1.24 12.64
CA ARG A 214 -19.43 0.07 12.63
C ARG A 214 -19.68 -0.33 11.19
N VAL A 215 -19.06 -1.41 10.75
CA VAL A 215 -19.30 -1.99 9.44
C VAL A 215 -19.97 -3.33 9.67
N CYS A 216 -21.26 -3.44 9.33
CA CYS A 216 -21.96 -4.71 9.46
C CYS A 216 -21.50 -5.66 8.34
N LYS A 217 -21.39 -6.95 8.69
CA LYS A 217 -21.00 -8.03 7.78
C LYS A 217 -21.85 -8.01 6.49
N GLY A 218 -23.14 -7.73 6.63
CA GLY A 218 -24.08 -7.55 5.53
C GLY A 218 -23.71 -6.43 4.54
N THR A 219 -23.28 -5.25 5.00
CA THR A 219 -22.88 -4.15 4.10
C THR A 219 -21.61 -4.47 3.33
N VAL A 220 -20.63 -5.14 3.96
CA VAL A 220 -19.41 -5.57 3.26
C VAL A 220 -19.74 -6.60 2.20
N VAL A 221 -20.56 -7.60 2.53
CA VAL A 221 -21.01 -8.64 1.61
C VAL A 221 -21.83 -8.03 0.47
N GLU A 222 -22.77 -7.13 0.76
CA GLU A 222 -23.58 -6.44 -0.26
C GLU A 222 -22.72 -5.57 -1.18
N MET A 223 -21.74 -4.84 -0.62
CA MET A 223 -20.78 -4.07 -1.41
C MET A 223 -19.93 -4.99 -2.30
N MET A 224 -19.41 -6.10 -1.75
CA MET A 224 -18.67 -7.12 -2.49
C MET A 224 -19.52 -7.74 -3.60
N LEU A 225 -20.79 -8.04 -3.35
CA LEU A 225 -21.72 -8.58 -4.34
C LEU A 225 -22.06 -7.59 -5.44
N LYS A 226 -22.33 -6.33 -5.10
CA LYS A 226 -22.57 -5.26 -6.09
C LYS A 226 -21.33 -5.08 -6.97
N HIS A 227 -20.15 -5.14 -6.37
CA HIS A 227 -18.90 -5.03 -7.08
C HIS A 227 -18.60 -6.25 -7.97
N ALA A 228 -18.81 -7.46 -7.46
CA ALA A 228 -18.69 -8.70 -8.21
C ALA A 228 -19.70 -8.78 -9.37
N ALA A 229 -20.94 -8.31 -9.16
CA ALA A 229 -21.95 -8.22 -10.21
C ALA A 229 -21.56 -7.20 -11.29
N TRP A 230 -21.05 -6.03 -10.89
CA TRP A 230 -20.53 -5.03 -11.83
C TRP A 230 -19.33 -5.57 -12.62
N LEU A 231 -18.38 -6.24 -11.96
CA LEU A 231 -17.23 -6.88 -12.59
C LEU A 231 -17.65 -8.02 -13.52
N ALA A 232 -18.64 -8.85 -13.16
CA ALA A 232 -19.15 -9.92 -14.02
C ALA A 232 -19.85 -9.36 -15.27
N GLU A 233 -20.60 -8.27 -15.12
CA GLU A 233 -21.25 -7.56 -16.23
C GLU A 233 -20.21 -6.86 -17.14
N ALA A 234 -19.13 -6.34 -16.55
CA ALA A 234 -17.99 -5.78 -17.28
C ALA A 234 -17.13 -6.86 -17.96
N ALA A 235 -17.01 -8.04 -17.36
CA ALA A 235 -16.18 -9.13 -17.85
C ALA A 235 -16.85 -9.96 -18.95
N LYS A 236 -18.18 -10.10 -18.95
CA LYS A 236 -19.04 -10.84 -19.91
C LYS A 236 -18.60 -12.23 -20.40
N ARG A 237 -17.44 -12.75 -20.00
CA ARG A 237 -16.98 -14.13 -20.12
C ARG A 237 -16.03 -14.42 -18.95
N HIS A 238 -16.36 -15.45 -18.17
CA HIS A 238 -15.52 -16.14 -17.18
C HIS A 238 -15.59 -15.77 -15.68
N VAL A 239 -16.64 -15.14 -15.15
CA VAL A 239 -16.87 -15.09 -13.69
C VAL A 239 -18.09 -15.92 -13.29
N ASN A 240 -17.91 -16.91 -12.39
CA ASN A 240 -19.00 -17.74 -11.87
C ASN A 240 -19.78 -16.99 -10.78
N VAL A 241 -20.78 -16.21 -11.21
CA VAL A 241 -21.68 -15.43 -10.35
C VAL A 241 -22.49 -16.31 -9.37
N GLN A 242 -22.71 -17.59 -9.68
CA GLN A 242 -23.55 -18.46 -8.87
C GLN A 242 -22.88 -18.84 -7.55
N SER A 243 -21.57 -19.12 -7.55
CA SER A 243 -20.80 -19.40 -6.33
C SER A 243 -20.85 -18.26 -5.31
N TRP A 244 -20.93 -17.01 -5.77
CA TRP A 244 -21.05 -15.83 -4.91
C TRP A 244 -22.46 -15.62 -4.38
N LYS A 245 -23.48 -15.90 -5.19
CA LYS A 245 -24.88 -15.91 -4.73
C LYS A 245 -25.10 -16.98 -3.67
N ASP A 246 -24.47 -18.13 -3.81
CA ASP A 246 -24.59 -19.23 -2.86
C ASP A 246 -23.86 -18.92 -1.55
N PHE A 247 -22.64 -18.35 -1.60
CA PHE A 247 -21.92 -17.86 -0.42
C PHE A 247 -22.69 -16.74 0.32
N ALA A 248 -23.29 -15.80 -0.41
CA ALA A 248 -24.09 -14.75 0.20
C ALA A 248 -25.36 -15.29 0.86
N ARG A 249 -26.00 -16.30 0.29
CA ARG A 249 -27.17 -16.95 0.90
C ARG A 249 -26.79 -17.64 2.20
N THR A 250 -25.68 -18.37 2.25
CA THR A 250 -25.24 -19.04 3.49
C THR A 250 -24.84 -18.01 4.56
N GLY A 251 -24.12 -16.95 4.18
CA GLY A 251 -23.70 -15.92 5.14
C GLY A 251 -24.78 -14.94 5.58
N ILE A 252 -25.90 -14.80 4.85
CA ILE A 252 -27.07 -14.00 5.26
C ILE A 252 -27.96 -14.81 6.22
N LEU A 253 -28.13 -16.12 5.98
CA LEU A 253 -28.93 -16.99 6.86
C LEU A 253 -28.33 -17.10 8.27
N ASP A 254 -27.00 -17.12 8.39
CA ASP A 254 -26.32 -17.10 9.70
C ASP A 254 -26.49 -15.77 10.45
N ILE A 255 -26.75 -14.65 9.74
CA ILE A 255 -26.95 -13.33 10.35
C ILE A 255 -28.37 -13.17 10.88
N ASP A 256 -29.36 -13.72 10.17
CA ASP A 256 -30.77 -13.69 10.60
C ASP A 256 -30.97 -14.55 11.87
N GLU A 257 -30.31 -15.72 11.99
CA GLU A 257 -30.34 -16.52 13.24
C GLU A 257 -29.65 -15.84 14.44
N GLU A 258 -28.56 -15.08 14.20
CA GLU A 258 -27.86 -14.34 15.27
C GLU A 258 -28.63 -13.08 15.71
N LEU A 259 -29.36 -12.42 14.79
CA LEU A 259 -30.22 -11.28 15.12
C LEU A 259 -31.51 -11.70 15.84
N ASP A 260 -32.12 -12.82 15.45
CA ASP A 260 -33.33 -13.35 16.09
C ASP A 260 -33.04 -13.86 17.52
N ALA A 261 -31.78 -14.16 17.85
CA ALA A 261 -31.36 -14.52 19.21
C ALA A 261 -31.16 -13.30 20.15
N GLU A 262 -31.03 -12.08 19.62
CA GLU A 262 -30.73 -10.87 20.40
C GLU A 262 -31.87 -9.83 20.46
N MET A 263 -32.98 -10.04 19.73
CA MET A 263 -34.14 -9.15 19.74
C MET A 263 -35.30 -9.66 20.62
N ASP A 264 -35.54 -8.97 21.73
CA ASP A 264 -36.69 -9.14 22.63
C ASP A 264 -38.02 -8.92 21.85
N GLU A 265 -38.95 -9.87 21.92
CA GLU A 265 -40.22 -9.97 21.16
C GLU A 265 -41.17 -8.75 21.28
N ARG A 266 -40.82 -7.73 22.06
CA ARG A 266 -41.70 -6.60 22.38
C ARG A 266 -41.70 -5.48 21.34
N GLU A 267 -40.81 -5.48 20.36
CA GLU A 267 -40.68 -4.36 19.41
C GLU A 267 -41.38 -4.58 18.04
N ILE A 268 -41.79 -5.81 17.73
CA ILE A 268 -42.33 -6.18 16.41
C ILE A 268 -43.79 -5.71 16.20
N THR A 269 -44.55 -5.42 17.25
CA THR A 269 -45.99 -5.09 17.12
C THR A 269 -46.27 -3.61 16.76
N SER A 270 -45.27 -2.72 16.78
CA SER A 270 -45.52 -1.27 16.62
C SER A 270 -45.42 -0.73 15.19
N HIS A 271 -44.88 -1.49 14.23
CA HIS A 271 -44.51 -0.95 12.91
C HIS A 271 -45.34 -1.41 11.71
N LEU A 272 -46.33 -2.31 11.86
CA LEU A 272 -47.03 -2.92 10.71
C LEU A 272 -48.45 -2.42 10.39
N LEU A 273 -48.89 -1.27 10.90
CA LEU A 273 -50.19 -0.71 10.53
C LEU A 273 -50.12 0.75 10.06
N ARG A 274 -49.72 0.95 8.80
CA ARG A 274 -50.22 2.07 7.97
C ARG A 274 -50.42 1.64 6.51
N PRO A 275 -51.63 1.81 5.94
CA PRO A 275 -51.88 1.52 4.53
C PRO A 275 -51.55 2.74 3.64
N THR A 276 -50.93 2.49 2.48
CA THR A 276 -50.80 3.47 1.39
C THR A 276 -51.87 3.26 0.32
N PRO A 277 -52.39 4.33 -0.29
CA PRO A 277 -53.46 4.24 -1.27
C PRO A 277 -52.97 3.92 -2.69
N SER A 278 -53.82 3.16 -3.37
CA SER A 278 -53.79 2.74 -4.78
C SER A 278 -53.86 3.91 -5.76
N THR A 279 -53.15 3.80 -6.89
CA THR A 279 -53.67 4.34 -8.16
C THR A 279 -53.19 3.51 -9.37
N LEU A 280 -54.17 2.91 -10.04
CA LEU A 280 -54.10 2.29 -11.36
C LEU A 280 -54.00 3.36 -12.46
N ALA A 281 -53.19 3.12 -13.48
CA ALA A 281 -53.54 3.49 -14.86
C ALA A 281 -52.68 2.71 -15.88
N THR A 282 -53.35 1.78 -16.56
CA THR A 282 -52.89 1.00 -17.70
C THR A 282 -52.90 1.85 -18.97
N ARG A 283 -51.89 1.72 -19.84
CA ARG A 283 -52.12 1.80 -21.29
C ARG A 283 -51.06 1.07 -22.12
N SER A 284 -51.59 0.15 -22.92
CA SER A 284 -50.99 -0.63 -24.00
C SER A 284 -50.67 0.25 -25.21
N ILE A 285 -49.65 -0.12 -26.01
CA ILE A 285 -49.70 -0.25 -27.49
C ILE A 285 -48.43 -0.98 -28.01
N SER A 286 -48.67 -1.85 -28.97
CA SER A 286 -47.83 -2.88 -29.60
C SER A 286 -46.81 -2.36 -30.66
N PRO A 287 -45.99 -3.24 -31.29
CA PRO A 287 -44.68 -2.92 -31.90
C PRO A 287 -44.69 -2.84 -33.43
N LYS A 288 -43.72 -2.13 -34.05
CA LYS A 288 -43.36 -2.30 -35.48
C LYS A 288 -41.87 -2.04 -35.82
N ARG A 289 -41.19 -3.13 -36.18
CA ARG A 289 -40.29 -3.39 -37.34
C ARG A 289 -39.60 -2.22 -38.12
N LYS A 290 -38.30 -2.51 -38.39
CA LYS A 290 -37.54 -2.51 -39.68
C LYS A 290 -36.60 -1.34 -40.07
N ARG A 291 -35.36 -1.76 -40.38
CA ARG A 291 -34.46 -1.45 -41.53
C ARG A 291 -33.47 -0.26 -41.48
N LEU A 292 -32.17 -0.63 -41.45
CA LEU A 292 -31.08 -0.39 -42.43
C LEU A 292 -30.94 0.96 -43.16
N ARG A 293 -29.77 1.61 -42.97
CA ARG A 293 -28.72 2.07 -43.95
C ARG A 293 -27.78 3.06 -43.21
N SER A 294 -26.48 2.81 -43.08
CA SER A 294 -25.38 3.17 -44.01
C SER A 294 -25.48 4.57 -44.60
N ILE A 295 -24.51 5.44 -44.26
CA ILE A 295 -23.71 6.31 -45.16
C ILE A 295 -22.76 7.14 -44.27
N GLY A 296 -21.47 7.14 -44.61
CA GLY A 296 -20.47 7.98 -43.95
C GLY A 296 -20.44 9.40 -44.53
N SER A 297 -19.74 10.31 -43.85
CA SER A 297 -19.04 11.40 -44.52
C SER A 297 -17.95 11.98 -43.62
N GLN A 298 -16.81 12.24 -44.22
CA GLN A 298 -15.66 12.94 -43.66
C GLN A 298 -15.99 14.43 -43.54
N SER A 299 -15.49 15.09 -42.50
CA SER A 299 -15.39 16.55 -42.47
C SER A 299 -14.14 16.97 -41.70
N SER A 300 -13.24 17.60 -42.45
CA SER A 300 -12.02 18.26 -42.03
C SER A 300 -12.37 19.64 -41.46
N LEU A 301 -11.88 19.96 -40.27
CA LEU A 301 -11.98 21.30 -39.68
C LEU A 301 -10.58 21.82 -39.36
N GLU A 302 -10.19 22.86 -40.08
CA GLU A 302 -9.03 23.70 -39.82
C GLU A 302 -9.29 24.54 -38.57
N TYR A 303 -8.31 24.57 -37.65
CA TYR A 303 -8.38 25.32 -36.40
C TYR A 303 -7.42 26.51 -36.49
N VAL A 304 -7.98 27.72 -36.44
CA VAL A 304 -7.25 28.99 -36.40
C VAL A 304 -6.88 29.31 -34.94
N SER A 305 -5.59 29.47 -34.65
CA SER A 305 -5.09 29.91 -33.35
C SER A 305 -5.19 31.43 -33.22
N ASN A 306 -5.68 31.91 -32.08
CA ASN A 306 -5.63 33.31 -31.68
C ASN A 306 -4.95 33.39 -30.30
N ASP A 307 -3.74 33.94 -30.27
CA ASP A 307 -2.96 34.21 -29.07
C ASP A 307 -3.20 35.65 -28.59
N GLN A 308 -3.66 35.81 -27.35
CA GLN A 308 -3.45 37.04 -26.57
C GLN A 308 -3.08 36.68 -25.12
N PRO A 309 -2.06 37.32 -24.53
CA PRO A 309 -1.69 37.14 -23.13
C PRO A 309 -2.47 38.11 -22.23
N LEU A 310 -2.97 37.61 -21.10
CA LEU A 310 -3.46 38.43 -19.99
C LEU A 310 -2.53 38.27 -18.79
N ASP A 311 -1.96 39.39 -18.37
CA ASP A 311 -1.19 39.56 -17.15
C ASP A 311 -2.13 39.61 -15.94
N TYR A 312 -1.86 38.82 -14.90
CA TYR A 312 -2.53 38.93 -13.61
C TYR A 312 -1.50 38.79 -12.48
N GLU A 313 -1.14 39.91 -11.87
CA GLU A 313 -0.44 39.96 -10.59
C GLU A 313 -1.40 39.55 -9.47
N SER A 314 -0.99 38.58 -8.65
CA SER A 314 -1.75 38.12 -7.49
C SER A 314 -0.87 38.20 -6.26
N ASP A 315 -1.11 39.22 -5.45
CA ASP A 315 -0.59 39.36 -4.09
C ASP A 315 -1.08 38.19 -3.21
N ARG A 316 -0.14 37.54 -2.52
CA ARG A 316 -0.42 36.52 -1.52
C ARG A 316 0.07 36.99 -0.15
N GLU A 317 -0.89 37.37 0.69
CA GLU A 317 -0.69 37.45 2.14
C GLU A 317 -0.31 36.07 2.70
N SER A 318 0.71 36.07 3.56
CA SER A 318 1.34 34.87 4.13
C SER A 318 0.74 34.55 5.50
N SER A 319 0.15 33.37 5.67
CA SER A 319 -0.33 32.88 6.97
C SER A 319 0.81 32.34 7.84
N PRO A 320 0.74 32.51 9.18
CA PRO A 320 1.84 32.16 10.09
C PRO A 320 2.01 30.64 10.25
N GLU A 321 3.26 30.19 10.21
CA GLU A 321 3.67 28.80 10.33
C GLU A 321 3.42 28.24 11.74
N ARG A 322 2.76 27.08 11.85
CA ARG A 322 2.63 26.32 13.11
C ARG A 322 3.93 25.60 13.44
N SER A 323 4.39 25.76 14.68
CA SER A 323 5.55 25.07 15.25
C SER A 323 5.38 23.54 15.27
N PRO A 324 6.46 22.76 15.06
CA PRO A 324 6.42 21.30 15.02
C PRO A 324 6.11 20.68 16.40
N SER A 325 5.24 19.67 16.41
CA SER A 325 4.86 18.92 17.61
C SER A 325 6.06 18.17 18.22
N PRO A 326 6.21 18.14 19.55
CA PRO A 326 7.30 17.39 20.21
C PRO A 326 7.18 15.88 19.97
N PRO A 327 8.31 15.13 19.97
CA PRO A 327 8.31 13.69 19.76
C PRO A 327 7.54 12.96 20.88
N LEU A 328 6.65 12.05 20.49
CA LEU A 328 5.68 11.33 21.34
C LEU A 328 6.30 10.27 22.29
N THR A 329 7.61 10.24 22.47
CA THR A 329 8.31 9.12 23.13
C THR A 329 8.96 9.58 24.43
N ASP A 330 8.43 9.15 25.58
CA ASP A 330 9.05 9.37 26.90
C ASP A 330 10.45 8.73 26.95
N PRO A 331 11.54 9.51 27.00
CA PRO A 331 12.90 8.99 26.92
C PRO A 331 13.24 8.02 28.06
N TYR A 332 12.57 8.13 29.21
CA TYR A 332 12.81 7.26 30.36
C TYR A 332 12.28 5.83 30.12
N VAL A 333 11.12 5.70 29.48
CA VAL A 333 10.55 4.39 29.12
C VAL A 333 11.35 3.75 27.97
N ALA A 334 11.82 4.56 27.01
CA ALA A 334 12.62 4.05 25.89
C ALA A 334 13.99 3.51 26.34
N ALA A 335 14.57 4.12 27.39
CA ALA A 335 15.81 3.67 28.00
C ALA A 335 15.67 2.35 28.79
N ARG A 336 14.45 1.99 29.22
CA ARG A 336 14.18 0.74 29.96
C ARG A 336 14.00 -0.49 29.06
N ILE A 337 13.75 -0.29 27.77
CA ILE A 337 13.50 -1.39 26.84
C ILE A 337 14.83 -1.75 26.15
N PRO A 338 15.32 -3.00 26.33
CA PRO A 338 16.54 -3.46 25.66
C PRO A 338 16.46 -3.27 24.15
N SER A 339 17.58 -2.96 23.52
CA SER A 339 17.63 -2.73 22.07
C SER A 339 17.13 -3.92 21.26
N ALA A 340 17.28 -5.15 21.77
CA ALA A 340 16.77 -6.38 21.15
C ALA A 340 15.26 -6.35 20.87
N PHE A 341 14.47 -5.66 21.69
CA PHE A 341 13.01 -5.53 21.54
C PHE A 341 12.61 -4.57 20.42
N ARG A 342 13.56 -3.80 19.87
CA ARG A 342 13.32 -2.82 18.80
C ARG A 342 13.41 -3.42 17.41
N TYR A 343 13.82 -4.69 17.32
CA TYR A 343 13.98 -5.41 16.07
C TYR A 343 13.09 -6.65 16.06
N THR A 344 12.46 -6.90 14.92
CA THR A 344 11.71 -8.14 14.68
C THR A 344 12.67 -9.32 14.84
N PRO A 345 12.31 -10.33 15.66
CA PRO A 345 13.16 -11.49 15.86
C PRO A 345 13.36 -12.23 14.54
N ARG A 346 14.59 -12.64 14.27
CA ARG A 346 14.95 -13.45 13.10
C ARG A 346 15.25 -14.86 13.58
N VAL A 347 14.80 -15.85 12.81
CA VAL A 347 15.16 -17.24 13.05
C VAL A 347 16.66 -17.40 12.81
N PRO A 348 17.43 -17.85 13.80
CA PRO A 348 18.86 -18.13 13.60
C PRO A 348 19.07 -19.35 12.70
N ASP A 349 20.19 -19.37 11.96
CA ASP A 349 20.51 -20.46 11.03
C ASP A 349 20.68 -21.83 11.71
N ASN A 350 20.93 -21.82 13.02
CA ASN A 350 21.03 -23.03 13.84
C ASN A 350 19.70 -23.45 14.48
N PHE A 351 18.57 -22.83 14.13
CA PHE A 351 17.22 -23.13 14.65
C PHE A 351 17.01 -22.85 16.15
N HIS A 352 18.04 -22.33 16.85
CA HIS A 352 18.01 -22.05 18.28
C HIS A 352 18.05 -20.55 18.53
N TRP A 353 17.01 -20.02 19.14
CA TRP A 353 16.95 -18.63 19.58
C TRP A 353 16.96 -18.54 21.09
N TRP A 354 17.71 -17.58 21.64
CA TRP A 354 17.83 -17.32 23.07
C TRP A 354 17.33 -15.91 23.37
N CYS A 355 16.63 -15.74 24.49
CA CYS A 355 16.21 -14.42 24.93
C CYS A 355 17.41 -13.58 25.39
N ASP A 356 17.59 -12.40 24.79
CA ASP A 356 18.69 -11.47 25.11
C ASP A 356 18.51 -10.73 26.46
N VAL A 357 17.41 -10.98 27.19
CA VAL A 357 17.16 -10.34 28.49
C VAL A 357 18.04 -11.00 29.54
N GLU A 358 18.83 -10.21 30.24
CA GLU A 358 19.71 -10.68 31.32
C GLU A 358 18.91 -11.47 32.38
N GLY A 359 19.36 -12.70 32.64
CA GLY A 359 18.71 -13.63 33.57
C GLY A 359 17.51 -14.40 33.01
N CYS A 360 17.14 -14.19 31.74
CA CYS A 360 16.14 -15.02 31.07
C CYS A 360 16.80 -16.26 30.47
N HIS A 361 16.21 -17.43 30.72
CA HIS A 361 16.67 -18.72 30.17
C HIS A 361 15.72 -19.28 29.11
N TYR A 362 14.72 -18.50 28.71
CA TYR A 362 13.81 -18.91 27.65
C TYR A 362 14.56 -19.00 26.32
N ASN A 363 14.34 -20.12 25.64
CA ASN A 363 14.91 -20.39 24.34
C ASN A 363 13.87 -21.12 23.49
N VAL A 364 13.92 -20.88 22.19
CA VAL A 364 13.09 -21.56 21.19
C VAL A 364 14.02 -22.40 20.34
N ASP A 365 13.91 -23.72 20.49
CA ASP A 365 14.49 -24.69 19.57
C ASP A 365 13.39 -25.16 18.61
N LEU A 366 13.43 -24.68 17.37
CA LEU A 366 12.40 -25.04 16.38
C LEU A 366 12.40 -26.55 16.07
N LEU A 367 13.51 -27.26 16.29
CA LEU A 367 13.60 -28.71 16.09
C LEU A 367 13.07 -29.48 17.30
N ASN A 368 12.94 -28.85 18.47
CA ASN A 368 12.47 -29.50 19.69
C ASN A 368 11.59 -28.55 20.53
N LEU A 369 10.51 -28.08 19.90
CA LEU A 369 9.57 -27.15 20.54
C LEU A 369 8.93 -27.77 21.79
N THR A 370 8.98 -27.01 22.88
CA THR A 370 8.37 -27.43 24.14
C THR A 370 6.85 -27.32 24.08
N ARG A 371 6.16 -27.89 25.08
CA ARG A 371 4.70 -27.73 25.19
C ARG A 371 4.31 -26.26 25.32
N ASP A 372 5.09 -25.48 26.07
CA ASP A 372 4.81 -24.07 26.36
C ASP A 372 4.93 -23.21 25.10
N ASP A 373 5.96 -23.44 24.27
CA ASP A 373 6.12 -22.78 22.97
C ASP A 373 4.89 -22.97 22.08
N LEU A 374 4.37 -24.20 22.06
CA LEU A 374 3.22 -24.57 21.24
C LEU A 374 1.89 -24.05 21.80
N THR A 375 1.82 -23.65 23.07
CA THR A 375 0.62 -23.00 23.62
C THR A 375 0.46 -21.55 23.16
N MET A 376 1.51 -20.93 22.63
CA MET A 376 1.49 -19.56 22.11
C MET A 376 0.95 -19.48 20.67
N LEU A 377 0.78 -20.61 20.00
CA LEU A 377 0.36 -20.71 18.62
C LEU A 377 -1.05 -21.26 18.50
N ASP A 378 -1.71 -21.01 17.37
CA ASP A 378 -2.95 -21.70 17.04
C ASP A 378 -2.71 -23.21 16.84
N GLY A 379 -3.76 -24.01 17.07
CA GLY A 379 -3.65 -25.47 17.06
C GLY A 379 -3.22 -26.06 15.72
N GLU A 380 -3.56 -25.43 14.60
CA GLU A 380 -3.17 -25.91 13.26
C GLU A 380 -1.68 -25.65 13.01
N THR A 381 -1.20 -24.44 13.29
CA THR A 381 0.22 -24.08 13.18
C THR A 381 1.08 -24.92 14.12
N ALA A 382 0.66 -25.12 15.36
CA ALA A 382 1.35 -25.98 16.31
C ALA A 382 1.42 -27.44 15.82
N ALA A 383 0.35 -27.96 15.21
CA ALA A 383 0.34 -29.30 14.63
C ALA A 383 1.30 -29.41 13.43
N LYS A 384 1.35 -28.41 12.55
CA LYS A 384 2.27 -28.38 11.41
C LYS A 384 3.73 -28.32 11.84
N LEU A 385 4.08 -27.50 12.84
CA LEU A 385 5.44 -27.45 13.36
C LEU A 385 5.90 -28.80 13.95
N ARG A 386 5.00 -29.52 14.64
CA ARG A 386 5.28 -30.86 15.20
C ARG A 386 5.58 -31.92 14.15
N LEU A 387 5.04 -31.80 12.94
CA LEU A 387 5.32 -32.76 11.86
C LEU A 387 6.76 -32.66 11.35
N GLN A 388 7.47 -31.56 11.65
CA GLN A 388 8.85 -31.31 11.21
C GLN A 388 9.05 -31.39 9.69
N ASP A 389 7.97 -31.27 8.91
CA ASP A 389 7.99 -31.23 7.44
C ASP A 389 7.91 -29.78 6.96
N TRP A 390 8.97 -29.01 7.27
CA TRP A 390 9.02 -27.58 6.99
C TRP A 390 10.46 -27.09 6.79
N SER A 391 10.58 -25.89 6.21
CA SER A 391 11.87 -25.23 5.96
C SER A 391 11.88 -23.80 6.52
N LEU A 392 13.06 -23.27 6.88
CA LEU A 392 13.22 -21.86 7.28
C LEU A 392 12.87 -20.86 6.17
N SER A 393 12.88 -21.31 4.91
CA SER A 393 12.38 -20.50 3.79
C SER A 393 10.89 -20.22 3.88
N ASP A 394 10.15 -21.12 4.55
CA ASP A 394 8.70 -21.05 4.60
C ASP A 394 8.28 -19.83 5.42
N LEU A 395 7.43 -19.01 4.80
CA LEU A 395 6.99 -17.76 5.42
C LEU A 395 6.23 -18.04 6.72
N TRP A 396 5.40 -19.07 6.73
CA TRP A 396 4.57 -19.41 7.89
C TRP A 396 5.40 -19.87 9.10
N VAL A 397 6.52 -20.59 8.90
CA VAL A 397 7.44 -20.98 9.98
C VAL A 397 8.06 -19.75 10.63
N ARG A 398 8.50 -18.78 9.82
CA ARG A 398 9.08 -17.53 10.32
C ARG A 398 8.06 -16.68 11.07
N LEU A 399 6.79 -16.70 10.65
CA LEU A 399 5.70 -16.03 11.36
C LEU A 399 5.38 -16.72 12.70
N ALA A 400 5.31 -18.05 12.73
CA ALA A 400 5.09 -18.80 13.96
C ALA A 400 6.24 -18.58 14.96
N PHE A 401 7.49 -18.59 14.49
CA PHE A 401 8.64 -18.24 15.31
C PHE A 401 8.54 -16.80 15.86
N LYS A 402 8.17 -15.85 15.00
CA LYS A 402 7.97 -14.46 15.42
C LYS A 402 6.94 -14.37 16.54
N GLU A 403 5.81 -15.06 16.40
CA GLU A 403 4.72 -15.07 17.38
C GLU A 403 5.16 -15.64 18.75
N MET A 404 5.86 -16.78 18.77
CA MET A 404 6.40 -17.36 20.03
C MET A 404 7.33 -16.37 20.74
N VAL A 405 8.27 -15.76 20.00
CA VAL A 405 9.21 -14.80 20.57
C VAL A 405 8.51 -13.52 21.04
N GLU A 406 7.52 -13.04 20.31
CA GLU A 406 6.77 -11.83 20.67
C GLU A 406 5.91 -12.00 21.92
N GLU A 407 5.20 -13.12 22.05
CA GLU A 407 4.39 -13.37 23.25
C GLU A 407 5.31 -13.49 24.48
N HIS A 408 6.47 -14.15 24.37
CA HIS A 408 7.48 -14.16 25.43
C HIS A 408 8.02 -12.74 25.76
N ARG A 409 8.32 -11.92 24.75
CA ARG A 409 8.72 -10.52 24.97
C ARG A 409 7.63 -9.72 25.68
N VAL A 410 6.35 -9.97 25.39
CA VAL A 410 5.24 -9.33 26.08
C VAL A 410 5.25 -9.65 27.58
N GLU A 411 5.69 -10.85 28.00
CA GLU A 411 5.85 -11.19 29.42
C GLU A 411 6.92 -10.35 30.11
N HIS A 412 8.06 -10.11 29.45
CA HIS A 412 9.09 -9.20 29.95
C HIS A 412 8.59 -7.76 30.07
N LEU A 413 7.87 -7.26 29.06
CA LEU A 413 7.29 -5.91 29.11
C LEU A 413 6.31 -5.80 30.29
N LYS A 414 5.46 -6.82 30.50
CA LYS A 414 4.56 -6.89 31.66
C LYS A 414 5.33 -6.88 32.98
N SER A 415 6.41 -7.66 33.12
CA SER A 415 7.20 -7.71 34.36
C SER A 415 7.95 -6.41 34.66
N TRP A 416 8.28 -5.61 33.64
CA TRP A 416 8.82 -4.25 33.79
C TRP A 416 7.75 -3.18 34.06
N GLY A 417 6.49 -3.56 34.23
CA GLY A 417 5.38 -2.64 34.49
C GLY A 417 4.88 -1.89 33.24
N LEU A 418 5.20 -2.40 32.05
CA LEU A 418 4.72 -1.89 30.76
C LEU A 418 3.51 -2.73 30.32
N ARG A 419 2.42 -2.07 29.93
CA ARG A 419 1.24 -2.71 29.35
C ARG A 419 1.25 -2.53 27.85
N CYS A 420 1.38 -3.62 27.10
CA CYS A 420 1.26 -3.58 25.65
C CYS A 420 -0.19 -3.80 25.23
N LEU A 421 -0.70 -2.92 24.39
CA LEU A 421 -2.00 -2.99 23.75
C LEU A 421 -1.81 -3.75 22.44
N LYS A 422 -2.53 -4.88 22.29
CA LYS A 422 -2.58 -5.61 21.02
C LYS A 422 -3.22 -4.70 19.97
N GLY A 423 -2.41 -4.27 19.01
CA GLY A 423 -2.77 -3.46 17.85
C GLY A 423 -1.73 -3.69 16.75
N PRO A 424 -1.98 -3.26 15.50
CA PRO A 424 -1.10 -3.55 14.36
C PRO A 424 0.34 -3.01 14.50
N SER A 425 0.58 -2.15 15.49
CA SER A 425 1.89 -1.62 15.86
C SER A 425 2.38 -2.15 17.23
N GLY A 426 1.51 -2.65 18.12
CA GLY A 426 1.91 -2.93 19.50
C GLY A 426 2.24 -1.65 20.27
N VAL A 427 1.25 -1.07 20.95
CA VAL A 427 1.41 0.20 21.69
C VAL A 427 1.65 -0.12 23.16
N CYS A 428 2.79 0.24 23.74
CA CYS A 428 3.07 -0.03 25.15
C CYS A 428 2.93 1.24 26.02
N ARG A 429 2.23 1.09 27.15
CA ARG A 429 1.97 2.14 28.14
C ARG A 429 2.70 1.81 29.43
N SER A 430 3.43 2.76 30.01
CA SER A 430 3.91 2.59 31.38
C SER A 430 2.78 2.85 32.36
N ARG A 431 2.74 2.08 33.47
CA ARG A 431 1.91 2.46 34.60
C ARG A 431 2.60 3.65 35.29
N PRO A 432 1.96 4.83 35.40
CA PRO A 432 2.64 5.95 36.02
C PRO A 432 2.82 5.70 37.52
N PRO A 433 3.85 6.29 38.15
CA PRO A 433 3.88 6.46 39.60
C PRO A 433 2.67 7.31 40.02
N PRO A 434 2.20 7.22 41.28
CA PRO A 434 0.98 7.88 41.75
C PRO A 434 0.95 9.42 41.59
N SER A 435 2.06 10.05 41.20
CA SER A 435 2.22 11.50 41.03
C SER A 435 2.26 12.00 39.57
N ARG A 436 2.14 11.16 38.54
CA ARG A 436 2.16 11.59 37.11
C ARG A 436 1.03 10.97 36.29
N GLY A 437 0.54 11.70 35.27
CA GLY A 437 -0.45 11.21 34.32
C GLY A 437 0.08 10.08 33.42
N PRO A 438 -0.81 9.35 32.72
CA PRO A 438 -0.43 8.23 31.85
C PRO A 438 0.45 8.71 30.68
N SER A 439 1.57 8.02 30.45
CA SER A 439 2.47 8.25 29.31
C SER A 439 2.21 7.18 28.24
N LEU A 440 1.91 7.60 27.00
CA LEU A 440 1.59 6.73 25.87
C LEU A 440 2.85 6.52 25.03
N MET A 441 3.15 5.28 24.63
CA MET A 441 4.19 5.01 23.66
C MET A 441 3.71 4.03 22.58
N ILE A 442 4.03 4.33 21.33
CA ILE A 442 3.74 3.48 20.17
C ILE A 442 5.05 2.79 19.79
N PHE A 443 5.08 1.46 19.88
CA PHE A 443 6.12 0.66 19.25
C PHE A 443 5.58 0.13 17.93
N ASN A 444 6.47 -0.47 17.13
CA ASN A 444 6.17 -1.45 16.09
C ASN A 444 6.88 -2.72 16.54
N LEU A 445 6.18 -3.61 17.25
CA LEU A 445 6.71 -4.92 17.65
C LEU A 445 6.71 -5.88 16.44
#